data_AF-A0A958ELZ3-F1
#
_entry.id   AF-A0A958ELZ3-F1
#
_cell.length_a   1.000
_cell.length_b   1.000
_cell.length_c   1.000
_cell.angle_alpha   90.00
_cell.angle_beta   90.00
_cell.angle_gamma   90.00
#
_symmetry.space_group_name_H-M   'P 1'
#
loop_
_entity.id
_entity.type
_entity.pdbx_description
1 polymer ?
#
loop_
_entity_poly.entity_id
_entity_poly.type
_entity_poly.pdbx_seq_one_letter_code
_entity_poly.pdbx_strand_id
1 'polypeptide(L)'
;MIRFIPFFLLSLLIRYVIKQIRNNKHQKLIQQAFNYIFDPEQFEPIDLKVGNLFGYPTFIITFANQQDYQSASVTGLFDQFNAQLQRIYGEHYQAEQAVIYKYRGQGFF
;
A
#
# COMPACT_ATOMS: atom_id res chain seq x y z
N MET A 1 -41.34 -12.04 -14.54
CA MET A 1 -39.92 -11.66 -14.77
C MET A 1 -39.42 -10.45 -13.96
N ILE A 2 -40.26 -9.48 -13.59
CA ILE A 2 -39.85 -8.21 -12.94
C ILE A 2 -39.34 -8.36 -11.48
N ARG A 3 -39.66 -9.45 -10.77
CA ARG A 3 -39.29 -9.65 -9.35
C ARG A 3 -37.82 -10.02 -9.10
N PHE A 4 -37.03 -10.37 -10.13
CA PHE A 4 -35.61 -10.74 -9.97
C PHE A 4 -34.65 -9.55 -10.08
N ILE A 5 -35.05 -8.48 -10.75
CA ILE A 5 -34.28 -7.25 -10.93
C ILE A 5 -33.89 -6.60 -9.59
N PRO A 6 -34.79 -6.44 -8.58
CA PRO A 6 -34.41 -5.85 -7.31
C PRO A 6 -33.43 -6.73 -6.51
N PHE A 7 -33.54 -8.05 -6.58
CA PHE A 7 -32.59 -8.96 -5.92
C PHE A 7 -31.20 -8.93 -6.55
N PHE A 8 -31.12 -8.84 -7.89
CA PHE A 8 -29.85 -8.70 -8.60
C PHE A 8 -29.14 -7.39 -8.24
N LEU A 9 -29.86 -6.27 -8.26
CA LEU A 9 -29.34 -4.95 -7.86
C LEU A 9 -28.90 -4.91 -6.39
N LEU A 10 -29.67 -5.53 -5.50
CA LEU A 10 -29.32 -5.64 -4.08
C LEU A 10 -28.03 -6.45 -3.89
N SER A 11 -27.85 -7.55 -4.64
CA SER A 11 -26.63 -8.36 -4.56
C SER A 11 -25.38 -7.61 -5.04
N LEU A 12 -25.50 -6.77 -6.07
CA LEU A 12 -24.43 -5.91 -6.56
C LEU A 12 -24.06 -4.83 -5.52
N LEU A 13 -25.07 -4.20 -4.92
CA LEU A 13 -24.88 -3.22 -3.84
C LEU A 13 -24.15 -3.83 -2.64
N ILE A 14 -24.55 -5.02 -2.18
CA ILE A 14 -23.89 -5.70 -1.06
C ILE A 14 -22.42 -5.99 -1.39
N ARG A 15 -22.13 -6.51 -2.59
CA ARG A 15 -20.74 -6.75 -3.04
C ARG A 15 -19.92 -5.47 -3.08
N TYR A 16 -20.51 -4.37 -3.56
CA TYR A 16 -19.86 -3.06 -3.61
C TYR A 16 -19.53 -2.54 -2.20
N VAL A 17 -20.47 -2.61 -1.27
CA VAL A 17 -20.28 -2.19 0.13
C VAL A 17 -19.20 -3.02 0.82
N ILE A 18 -19.23 -4.34 0.67
CA ILE A 18 -18.19 -5.23 1.24
C ILE A 18 -16.80 -4.87 0.67
N LYS A 19 -16.70 -4.62 -0.64
CA LYS A 19 -15.45 -4.22 -1.29
C LYS A 19 -14.93 -2.89 -0.72
N GLN A 20 -15.80 -1.90 -0.53
CA GLN A 20 -15.45 -0.62 0.08
C GLN A 20 -14.92 -0.77 1.50
N ILE A 21 -15.62 -1.52 2.36
CA ILE A 21 -15.20 -1.76 3.75
C ILE A 21 -13.81 -2.43 3.77
N ARG A 22 -13.61 -3.44 2.92
CA ARG A 22 -12.33 -4.15 2.82
C ARG A 22 -11.20 -3.20 2.40
N ASN A 23 -11.43 -2.37 1.39
CA ASN A 23 -10.44 -1.40 0.92
C ASN A 23 -10.05 -0.40 2.02
N ASN A 24 -11.02 0.12 2.76
CA ASN A 24 -10.76 1.03 3.88
C ASN A 24 -9.95 0.35 5.00
N LYS A 25 -10.23 -0.93 5.28
CA LYS A 25 -9.45 -1.71 6.26
C LYS A 25 -7.99 -1.88 5.80
N HIS A 26 -7.77 -2.28 4.55
CA HIS A 26 -6.39 -2.42 4.02
C HIS A 26 -5.64 -1.09 4.07
N GLN A 27 -6.25 0.01 3.63
CA GLN A 27 -5.61 1.33 3.69
C GLN A 27 -5.18 1.72 5.10
N LYS A 28 -6.03 1.47 6.11
CA LYS A 28 -5.68 1.71 7.51
C LYS A 28 -4.50 0.85 7.97
N LEU A 29 -4.49 -0.44 7.64
CA LEU A 29 -3.40 -1.35 8.01
C LEU A 29 -2.08 -0.95 7.34
N ILE A 30 -2.13 -0.52 6.08
CA ILE A 30 -0.96 -0.05 5.34
C ILE A 30 -0.40 1.22 5.98
N GLN A 31 -1.27 2.20 6.29
CA GLN A 31 -0.83 3.43 6.95
C GLN A 31 -0.23 3.16 8.34
N GLN A 32 -0.82 2.23 9.10
CA GLN A 32 -0.29 1.81 10.40
C GLN A 32 1.08 1.14 10.26
N ALA A 33 1.22 0.20 9.31
CA ALA A 33 2.49 -0.46 9.04
C ALA A 33 3.56 0.55 8.58
N PHE A 34 3.17 1.51 7.74
CA PHE A 34 4.06 2.57 7.27
C PHE A 34 4.55 3.43 8.44
N ASN A 35 3.66 3.98 9.26
CA ASN A 35 4.03 4.82 10.40
C ASN A 35 4.83 4.06 11.47
N TYR A 36 4.60 2.75 11.62
CA TYR A 36 5.32 1.92 12.57
C TYR A 36 6.75 1.61 12.11
N ILE A 37 6.94 1.34 10.82
CA ILE A 37 8.24 0.95 10.25
C ILE A 37 9.10 2.18 9.95
N PHE A 38 8.47 3.22 9.41
CA PHE A 38 9.11 4.49 9.07
C PHE A 38 8.74 5.51 10.14
N ASP A 39 9.38 5.37 11.30
CA ASP A 39 9.14 6.24 12.44
C ASP A 39 9.41 7.71 12.08
N PRO A 40 8.41 8.60 12.16
CA PRO A 40 8.57 10.01 11.82
C PRO A 40 9.52 10.77 12.77
N GLU A 41 9.90 10.20 13.92
CA GLU A 41 10.93 10.78 14.79
C GLU A 41 12.36 10.48 14.30
N GLN A 42 12.55 9.44 13.48
CA GLN A 42 13.86 8.98 13.01
C GLN A 42 14.22 9.47 11.60
N PHE A 43 13.22 9.86 10.82
CA PHE A 43 13.39 10.24 9.42
C PHE A 43 12.78 11.61 9.13
N GLU A 44 13.35 12.34 8.18
CA GLU A 44 12.62 13.44 7.57
C GLU A 44 11.31 12.94 6.92
N PRO A 45 10.27 13.78 6.76
CA PRO A 45 8.97 13.32 6.28
C PRO A 45 9.04 12.47 5.00
N ILE A 46 8.59 11.22 5.12
CA ILE A 46 8.53 10.24 4.04
C ILE A 46 7.12 10.23 3.45
N ASP A 47 7.00 10.38 2.14
CA ASP A 47 5.71 10.36 1.45
C ASP A 47 5.35 8.93 1.02
N LEU A 48 4.17 8.46 1.42
CA LEU A 48 3.56 7.23 0.89
C LEU A 48 2.46 7.57 -0.13
N LYS A 49 2.62 7.11 -1.37
CA LYS A 49 1.56 7.13 -2.39
C LYS A 49 1.07 5.72 -2.64
N VAL A 50 -0.24 5.51 -2.46
CA VAL A 50 -0.92 4.25 -2.74
C VAL A 50 -1.59 4.35 -4.11
N GLY A 51 -1.29 3.40 -4.98
CA GLY A 51 -1.81 3.31 -6.34
C GLY A 51 -2.42 1.94 -6.64
N ASN A 52 -2.89 1.81 -7.87
CA ASN A 52 -3.33 0.54 -8.42
C ASN A 52 -2.94 0.51 -9.90
N LEU A 53 -2.11 -0.46 -10.29
CA LEU A 53 -1.71 -0.70 -11.67
C LEU A 53 -2.29 -2.04 -12.11
N PHE A 54 -3.13 -2.05 -13.14
CA PHE A 54 -3.75 -3.27 -13.70
C PHE A 54 -4.48 -4.15 -12.68
N GLY A 55 -5.13 -3.54 -11.67
CA GLY A 55 -5.83 -4.27 -10.61
C GLY A 55 -4.92 -4.69 -9.45
N TYR A 56 -3.62 -4.41 -9.55
CA TYR A 56 -2.61 -4.76 -8.58
C TYR A 56 -2.25 -3.54 -7.70
N PRO A 57 -2.40 -3.63 -6.36
CA PRO A 57 -2.03 -2.55 -5.45
C PRO A 57 -0.54 -2.22 -5.56
N THR A 58 -0.21 -0.94 -5.71
CA THR A 58 1.18 -0.47 -5.81
C THR A 58 1.46 0.65 -4.83
N PHE A 59 2.72 0.78 -4.42
CA PHE A 59 3.14 1.71 -3.39
C PHE A 59 4.39 2.46 -3.84
N ILE A 60 4.42 3.76 -3.63
CA ILE A 60 5.60 4.58 -3.89
C ILE A 60 5.96 5.27 -2.59
N ILE A 61 7.12 4.92 -2.04
CA ILE A 61 7.68 5.50 -0.83
C ILE A 61 8.79 6.46 -1.26
N THR A 62 8.61 7.74 -0.94
CA THR A 62 9.55 8.80 -1.32
C THR A 62 10.19 9.42 -0.09
N PHE A 63 11.47 9.16 0.11
CA PHE A 63 12.30 9.78 1.13
C PHE A 63 12.66 11.21 0.76
N ALA A 64 12.81 12.08 1.76
CA ALA A 64 13.17 13.47 1.54
C ALA A 64 14.60 13.63 0.98
N ASN A 65 15.53 12.78 1.42
CA ASN A 65 16.94 12.84 1.06
C ASN A 65 17.53 11.42 0.85
N GLN A 66 18.73 11.36 0.26
CA GLN A 66 19.42 10.11 -0.07
C GLN A 66 19.95 9.37 1.17
N GLN A 67 20.35 10.11 2.21
CA GLN A 67 20.94 9.54 3.42
C GLN A 67 19.92 8.67 4.16
N ASP A 68 18.70 9.18 4.34
CA ASP A 68 17.59 8.45 4.98
C ASP A 68 17.18 7.22 4.18
N TYR A 69 17.12 7.35 2.85
CA TYR A 69 16.88 6.22 1.96
C TYR A 69 17.94 5.11 2.14
N GLN A 70 19.22 5.47 2.19
CA GLN A 70 20.30 4.50 2.39
C GLN A 70 20.25 3.88 3.79
N SER A 71 19.98 4.69 4.82
CA SER A 71 19.82 4.21 6.20
C SER A 71 18.68 3.19 6.30
N ALA A 72 17.51 3.50 5.73
CA ALA A 72 16.35 2.62 5.73
C ALA A 72 16.59 1.30 4.96
N SER A 73 17.37 1.37 3.88
CA SER A 73 17.78 0.18 3.11
C SER A 73 18.71 -0.73 3.93
N VAL A 74 19.77 -0.16 4.50
CA VAL A 74 20.79 -0.94 5.26
C VAL A 74 20.21 -1.53 6.55
N THR A 75 19.27 -0.84 7.19
CA THR A 75 18.59 -1.31 8.41
C THR A 75 17.45 -2.30 8.12
N GLY A 76 17.18 -2.60 6.85
CA GLY A 76 16.19 -3.60 6.43
C GLY A 76 14.74 -3.14 6.57
N LEU A 77 14.47 -1.84 6.65
CA LEU A 77 13.09 -1.33 6.76
C LEU A 77 12.26 -1.61 5.51
N PHE A 78 12.89 -1.68 4.34
CA PHE A 78 12.21 -2.04 3.09
C PHE A 78 11.68 -3.47 3.14
N ASP A 79 12.49 -4.41 3.62
CA ASP A 79 12.09 -5.80 3.78
C ASP A 79 10.98 -5.95 4.82
N GLN A 80 11.07 -5.21 5.92
CA GLN A 80 10.02 -5.19 6.94
C GLN A 80 8.69 -4.69 6.35
N PHE A 81 8.71 -3.62 5.56
CA PHE A 81 7.48 -3.08 4.96
C PHE A 81 6.92 -4.03 3.91
N ASN A 82 7.78 -4.59 3.04
CA ASN A 82 7.40 -5.62 2.06
C ASN A 82 6.75 -6.83 2.76
N ALA A 83 7.32 -7.32 3.86
CA ALA A 83 6.77 -8.42 4.63
C ALA A 83 5.40 -8.09 5.24
N GLN A 84 5.18 -6.86 5.71
CA GLN A 84 3.86 -6.45 6.19
C GLN A 84 2.83 -6.41 5.05
N LEU A 85 3.20 -5.88 3.89
CA LEU A 85 2.31 -5.91 2.73
C LEU A 85 1.97 -7.34 2.30
N GLN A 86 2.95 -8.25 2.33
CA GLN A 86 2.74 -9.67 2.07
C GLN A 86 1.71 -10.29 3.05
N ARG A 87 1.78 -9.93 4.34
CA ARG A 87 0.78 -10.39 5.33
C ARG A 87 -0.61 -9.80 5.09
N ILE A 88 -0.69 -8.55 4.64
CA ILE A 88 -1.96 -7.85 4.41
C ILE A 88 -2.68 -8.38 3.16
N TYR A 89 -1.94 -8.66 2.08
CA TYR A 89 -2.49 -9.08 0.78
C TYR A 89 -2.42 -10.59 0.53
N GLY A 90 -1.60 -11.32 1.28
CA GLY A 90 -1.44 -12.77 1.20
C GLY A 90 -0.32 -13.21 0.26
N GLU A 91 -0.11 -14.53 0.19
CA GLU A 91 1.05 -15.17 -0.45
C GLU A 91 1.18 -14.92 -1.96
N HIS A 92 0.07 -14.63 -2.65
CA HIS A 92 0.08 -14.35 -4.09
C HIS A 92 0.44 -12.91 -4.43
N TYR A 93 0.53 -12.04 -3.43
CA TYR A 93 1.06 -10.70 -3.61
C TYR A 93 2.58 -10.79 -3.76
N GLN A 94 3.15 -10.03 -4.67
CA GLN A 94 4.59 -9.89 -4.91
C GLN A 94 4.99 -8.48 -4.45
N ALA A 95 5.13 -8.30 -3.14
CA ALA A 95 5.34 -6.99 -2.53
C ALA A 95 6.56 -6.25 -3.09
N GLU A 96 7.68 -6.94 -3.28
CA GLU A 96 8.93 -6.36 -3.80
C GLU A 96 8.78 -5.70 -5.17
N GLN A 97 7.92 -6.23 -6.03
CA GLN A 97 7.65 -5.67 -7.36
C GLN A 97 6.60 -4.56 -7.32
N ALA A 98 5.82 -4.51 -6.24
CA ALA A 98 4.71 -3.59 -6.07
C ALA A 98 5.12 -2.28 -5.40
N VAL A 99 6.25 -2.27 -4.70
CA VAL A 99 6.75 -1.12 -3.95
C VAL A 99 7.95 -0.50 -4.66
N ILE A 100 7.88 0.80 -4.88
CA ILE A 100 8.98 1.60 -5.39
C ILE A 100 9.49 2.47 -4.26
N TYR A 101 10.73 2.22 -3.84
CA TYR A 101 11.45 3.05 -2.88
C TYR A 101 12.33 4.04 -3.65
N LYS A 102 12.20 5.33 -3.34
CA LYS A 102 13.01 6.38 -3.98
C LYS A 102 13.24 7.55 -3.03
N TYR A 103 14.12 8.47 -3.40
CA TYR A 103 14.28 9.75 -2.71
C TYR A 103 14.06 10.94 -3.65
N ARG A 104 13.76 12.12 -3.08
CA ARG A 104 13.58 13.35 -3.87
C ARG A 104 14.89 13.73 -4.55
N GLY A 105 14.84 14.04 -5.84
CA GLY A 105 16.04 14.33 -6.65
C GLY A 105 16.70 13.09 -7.25
N GLN A 106 16.23 11.88 -6.92
CA GLN A 106 16.57 10.69 -7.70
C GLN A 106 15.91 10.81 -9.07
N GLY A 107 16.69 11.17 -10.09
CA GLY A 107 16.22 11.25 -11.47
C GLY A 107 15.70 9.88 -11.92
N PHE A 108 14.49 9.85 -12.48
CA PHE A 108 14.04 8.71 -13.27
C PHE A 108 14.69 8.84 -14.65
N PHE A 109 15.68 7.99 -14.93
CA PHE A 109 16.09 7.74 -16.31
C PHE A 109 15.19 6.65 -16.89
#